data_AF-A0A929H9V3-F1
#
_entry.id   AF-A0A929H9V3-F1
#
_cell.length_a   1.000
_cell.length_b   1.000
_cell.length_c   1.000
_cell.angle_alpha   90.00
_cell.angle_beta   90.00
_cell.angle_gamma   90.00
#
_symmetry.space_group_name_H-M   'P 1'
#
loop_
_entity.id
_entity.type
_entity.pdbx_description
1 polymer ?
#
loop_
_entity_poly.entity_id
_entity_poly.type
_entity_poly.pdbx_seq_one_letter_code
_entity_poly.pdbx_strand_id
1 'polypeptide(L)' 'EYLKEVQEGYFGFFKSQQEMKILVIDTSQLDFVNRVSDLQLIKKVIFEGDYSVGLNRLIL' A
#
# COMPACT_ATOMS: atom_id res chain seq x y z
N GLU A 1 2.49 10.44 -18.20
CA GLU A 1 2.12 9.21 -18.93
C GLU A 1 2.89 8.01 -18.40
N TYR A 2 4.22 7.96 -18.55
CA TYR A 2 5.07 6.87 -18.03
C TYR A 2 4.78 6.39 -16.59
N LEU A 3 4.81 7.28 -15.59
CA LEU A 3 4.57 6.87 -14.19
C LEU A 3 3.16 6.30 -13.96
N LYS A 4 2.18 6.75 -14.76
CA LYS A 4 0.82 6.23 -14.74
C LYS A 4 0.78 4.80 -15.31
N GLU A 5 1.49 4.54 -16.40
CA GLU A 5 1.61 3.19 -16.97
C GLU A 5 2.29 2.22 -15.99
N VAL A 6 3.35 2.67 -15.31
CA VAL A 6 4.02 1.87 -14.27
C VAL A 6 3.03 1.53 -13.15
N GLN A 7 2.29 2.52 -12.65
CA GLN A 7 1.27 2.30 -11.62
C GLN A 7 0.18 1.32 -12.10
N GLU A 8 -0.34 1.51 -13.30
CA GLU A 8 -1.37 0.65 -13.90
C GLU A 8 -0.87 -0.79 -14.07
N GLY A 9 0.40 -0.98 -14.46
CA GLY A 9 1.05 -2.30 -14.55
C GLY A 9 1.07 -3.05 -13.21
N TYR A 10 1.46 -2.38 -12.13
CA TYR A 10 1.41 -2.97 -10.78
C TYR A 10 -0.02 -3.33 -10.37
N PHE A 11 -1.00 -2.44 -10.58
CA PHE A 11 -2.40 -2.73 -10.26
C PHE A 11 -2.98 -3.86 -11.12
N GLY A 12 -2.56 -3.98 -12.39
CA GLY A 12 -2.90 -5.12 -13.25
C GLY A 12 -2.39 -6.43 -12.68
N PHE A 13 -1.12 -6.47 -12.25
CA PHE A 13 -0.53 -7.63 -11.59
C PHE A 13 -1.25 -7.96 -10.27
N PHE A 14 -1.54 -6.99 -9.41
CA PHE A 14 -2.24 -7.25 -8.14
C PHE A 14 -3.61 -7.89 -8.36
N LYS A 15 -4.36 -7.45 -9.38
CA LYS A 15 -5.66 -8.02 -9.74
C LYS A 15 -5.57 -9.44 -10.29
N SER A 16 -4.43 -9.84 -10.87
CA SER A 16 -4.24 -11.21 -11.38
C SER A 16 -3.89 -12.21 -10.28
N GLN A 17 -3.38 -11.75 -9.14
CA GLN A 17 -3.01 -12.59 -7.99
C GLN A 17 -4.14 -12.71 -6.96
N GLN A 18 -5.15 -13.53 -7.25
CA GLN A 18 -6.36 -13.64 -6.40
C GLN A 18 -6.11 -14.27 -5.02
N GLU A 19 -5.07 -15.09 -4.88
CA GLU A 19 -4.76 -15.80 -3.63
C GLU A 19 -3.69 -15.09 -2.79
N MET A 20 -3.06 -14.04 -3.31
CA MET A 20 -2.06 -13.28 -2.58
C MET A 20 -2.72 -12.25 -1.67
N LYS A 21 -2.25 -12.14 -0.43
CA LYS A 21 -2.58 -11.02 0.45
C LYS A 21 -1.71 -9.82 0.07
N ILE A 22 -2.31 -8.79 -0.49
CA ILE A 22 -1.63 -7.58 -0.97
C ILE A 22 -2.16 -6.39 -0.19
N LEU A 23 -1.26 -5.56 0.34
CA LEU A 23 -1.58 -4.31 1.00
C LEU A 23 -1.02 -3.14 0.19
N VAL A 24 -1.90 -2.25 -0.26
CA VAL A 24 -1.54 -0.98 -0.92
C VAL A 24 -1.83 0.17 0.03
N ILE A 25 -0.81 0.93 0.39
CA ILE A 25 -0.91 2.09 1.29
C ILE A 25 -0.69 3.35 0.47
N ASP A 26 -1.68 4.23 0.44
CA ASP A 26 -1.51 5.60 -0.07
C ASP A 26 -0.81 6.43 1.00
N THR A 27 0.41 6.90 0.70
CA THR A 27 1.23 7.68 1.62
C THR A 27 1.31 9.15 1.21
N SER A 28 0.42 9.63 0.34
CA SER A 28 0.51 10.98 -0.24
C SER A 28 0.38 12.10 0.79
N GLN A 29 -0.21 11.83 1.96
CA GLN A 29 -0.37 12.79 3.07
C GLN A 29 0.62 12.58 4.22
N LEU A 30 1.52 11.60 4.09
CA LEU A 30 2.51 11.25 5.10
C LEU A 30 3.89 11.77 4.70
N ASP A 31 4.66 12.17 5.71
CA ASP A 31 6.09 12.43 5.56
C ASP A 31 6.85 11.49 6.50
N PHE A 32 6.89 10.21 6.12
CA PHE A 32 7.57 9.17 6.88
C PHE A 32 9.11 9.29 6.82
N VAL A 33 9.63 10.26 6.06
CA VAL A 33 11.06 10.58 6.01
C VAL A 33 11.43 11.51 7.16
N ASN A 34 10.68 12.60 7.35
CA ASN A 34 11.00 13.61 8.36
C ASN A 34 10.14 13.50 9.64
N ARG A 35 8.99 12.83 9.59
CA ARG A 35 8.09 12.63 10.74
C ARG A 35 8.09 11.19 11.19
N VAL A 36 8.77 10.93 12.31
CA VAL A 36 8.85 9.59 12.91
C VAL A 36 7.47 9.02 13.25
N SER A 37 6.49 9.86 13.63
CA SER A 37 5.12 9.41 13.89
C SER A 37 4.47 8.75 12.68
N ASP A 38 4.72 9.28 11.48
CA ASP A 38 4.15 8.76 10.24
C ASP A 38 4.81 7.42 9.87
N LEU A 39 6.12 7.30 10.11
CA LEU A 39 6.81 6.02 9.97
C LEU A 39 6.24 4.97 10.96
N GLN A 40 5.99 5.34 12.21
CA GLN A 40 5.38 4.43 13.18
C GLN A 40 3.95 4.03 12.77
N LEU A 41 3.17 4.97 12.22
CA LEU A 41 1.84 4.68 11.68
C LEU A 41 1.93 3.63 10.56
N ILE A 42 2.83 3.80 9.59
CA ILE A 42 3.03 2.83 8.50
C ILE A 42 3.42 1.46 9.06
N LYS A 43 4.37 1.40 10.01
CA LYS A 43 4.77 0.13 10.64
C LYS A 43 3.61 -0.55 11.36
N LYS A 44 2.84 0.21 12.13
CA LYS A 44 1.66 -0.31 12.84
C LYS A 44 0.69 -0.94 11.85
N VAL A 45 0.38 -0.23 10.77
CA VAL A 45 -0.53 -0.70 9.73
C VAL A 45 -0.01 -1.99 9.09
N ILE A 46 1.28 -2.08 8.75
CA ILE A 46 1.88 -3.29 8.14
C ILE A 46 1.89 -4.50 9.09
N PHE A 47 2.28 -4.31 10.35
CA PHE A 47 2.56 -5.43 11.26
C PHE A 47 1.38 -5.81 12.16
N GLU A 48 0.47 -4.88 12.45
CA GLU A 48 -0.68 -5.10 13.33
C GLU A 48 -2.01 -5.12 12.56
N GLY A 49 -2.00 -4.81 11.26
CA GLY A 49 -3.19 -4.84 10.41
C GLY A 49 -3.67 -6.26 10.14
N ASP A 50 -4.98 -6.48 10.31
CA ASP A 50 -5.65 -7.72 9.89
C ASP A 50 -6.26 -7.52 8.51
N TYR A 51 -5.66 -8.15 7.50
CA TYR A 51 -6.04 -8.03 6.10
C TYR A 51 -6.53 -9.35 5.54
N SER A 52 -7.53 -9.32 4.67
CA SER A 52 -8.00 -10.53 3.99
C SER A 52 -7.03 -10.94 2.86
N VAL A 53 -7.14 -12.18 2.39
CA VAL A 53 -6.57 -12.57 1.09
C VAL A 53 -7.13 -11.65 -0.01
N GLY A 54 -6.31 -11.35 -1.02
CA GLY A 54 -6.62 -10.40 -2.08
C GLY A 54 -6.06 -9.01 -1.81
N LEU A 55 -6.60 -8.03 -2.54
CA LEU A 55 -6.16 -6.64 -2.50
C LEU A 55 -6.83 -5.86 -1.37
N ASN A 56 -6.03 -5.33 -0.45
CA ASN A 56 -6.44 -4.43 0.62
C ASN A 56 -5.83 -3.05 0.33
N ARG A 57 -6.63 -1.98 0.43
CA ARG A 57 -6.16 -0.61 0.20
C ARG A 57 -6.46 0.27 1.40
N LEU A 58 -5.45 1.01 1.83
CA LEU A 58 -5.55 2.01 2.89
C LEU A 58 -5.13 3.38 2.38
N ILE A 59 -5.81 4.41 2.88
CA ILE A 59 -5.46 5.81 2.65
C ILE A 59 -5.15 6.40 4.01
N LEU A 60 -3.90 6.83 4.21
CA LEU A 60 -3.38 7.34 5.47
C LEU A 60 -3.04 8.82 5.37
#